data_AF-A0A8T0NX95-F1
#
_entry.id   AF-A0A8T0NX95-F1
#
_cell.length_a   1.000
_cell.length_b   1.000
_cell.length_c   1.000
_cell.angle_alpha   90.00
_cell.angle_beta   90.00
_cell.angle_gamma   90.00
#
_symmetry.space_group_name_H-M   'P 1'
#
loop_
_entity.id
_entity.type
_entity.pdbx_description
1 polymer ?
#
loop_
_entity_poly.entity_id
_entity_poly.type
_entity_poly.pdbx_seq_one_letter_code
_entity_poly.pdbx_strand_id
1 'polypeptide(L)'
;MQGKITPLSELHPVNTLYNVHVRVSRTWEYRGKSENNPLIHFDMVVIDQMGYAVYCEVPPQVLDKLKQYLQEGKILYICNACVERAKPGFRVVDTPYILKLIMRTQIFEGNSNDTTFPKYVFSLTPIEMLPQYARRTDRFLDVIGKITAISNAAVARNTSGDLMMRRLITLQDEKGNTVDLSLSGQRALEFDADIGQNHHVIAIFVGTLMKIYREDYKFLSGTSACRWYINENDIPAMRTFQRGLPSQVTPIKKLELLSEDYMEQGVEEKTLFDLKQIDPLADKNKRFQCTVTLISTAEKEQWCYRACRVCNSRMVPCDDGYECTKIDGCSCKQYDWKYKVCFIGADDTYNLQFMFFEKKGVELIGKSAETLRKQYDPSSIPPEISQ
;
A
#
# COMPACT_ATOMS: atom_id res chain seq x y z
N MET A 1 25.47 13.04 -29.45
CA MET A 1 24.75 11.77 -29.25
C MET A 1 25.00 10.87 -30.44
N GLN A 2 25.52 9.68 -30.24
CA GLN A 2 25.72 8.69 -31.31
C GLN A 2 24.70 7.56 -31.10
N GLY A 3 23.65 7.54 -31.92
CA GLY A 3 22.66 6.47 -31.91
C GLY A 3 21.27 6.95 -32.34
N LYS A 4 20.54 6.12 -33.09
CA LYS A 4 19.16 6.38 -33.49
C LYS A 4 18.26 6.42 -32.25
N ILE A 5 17.41 7.44 -32.14
CA ILE A 5 16.36 7.50 -31.12
C ILE A 5 15.19 6.63 -31.58
N THR A 6 14.69 5.78 -30.70
CA THR A 6 13.55 4.90 -30.93
C THR A 6 12.30 5.48 -30.23
N PRO A 7 11.17 5.63 -30.94
CA PRO A 7 9.88 5.97 -30.33
C PRO A 7 9.47 4.92 -29.28
N LEU A 8 8.76 5.32 -28.22
CA LEU A 8 8.35 4.38 -27.19
C LEU A 8 7.36 3.33 -27.71
N SER A 9 6.59 3.65 -28.73
CA SER A 9 5.68 2.73 -29.44
C SER A 9 6.39 1.61 -30.21
N GLU A 10 7.67 1.79 -30.54
CA GLU A 10 8.48 0.83 -31.29
C GLU A 10 9.38 -0.02 -30.38
N LEU A 11 9.25 0.09 -29.05
CA LEU A 11 10.01 -0.75 -28.13
C LEU A 11 9.56 -2.20 -28.24
N HIS A 12 10.53 -3.11 -28.21
CA HIS A 12 10.30 -4.55 -28.22
C HIS A 12 11.50 -5.24 -27.56
N PRO A 13 11.31 -6.41 -26.92
CA PRO A 13 12.39 -7.12 -26.24
C PRO A 13 13.23 -7.87 -27.28
N VAL A 14 14.11 -7.15 -27.95
CA VAL A 14 15.21 -7.71 -28.75
C VAL A 14 16.48 -7.55 -27.92
N ASN A 15 17.50 -8.39 -28.16
CA ASN A 15 18.82 -8.34 -27.52
C ASN A 15 19.62 -7.05 -27.85
N THR A 16 18.95 -5.91 -28.02
CA THR A 16 19.48 -4.59 -28.37
C THR A 16 19.14 -3.58 -27.29
N LEU A 17 20.06 -2.67 -27.02
CA LEU A 17 19.84 -1.54 -26.13
C LEU A 17 19.19 -0.39 -26.91
N TYR A 18 18.26 0.31 -26.28
CA TYR A 18 17.48 1.38 -26.90
C TYR A 18 17.93 2.75 -26.43
N ASN A 19 17.83 3.74 -27.33
CA ASN A 19 17.99 5.15 -27.01
C ASN A 19 16.62 5.82 -27.14
N VAL A 20 16.15 6.48 -26.10
CA VAL A 20 14.83 7.14 -26.09
C VAL A 20 14.98 8.60 -25.69
N HIS A 21 14.07 9.45 -26.17
CA HIS A 21 13.99 10.87 -25.82
C HIS A 21 12.62 11.13 -25.20
N VAL A 22 12.60 11.44 -23.90
CA VAL A 22 11.38 11.36 -23.08
C VAL A 22 11.34 12.43 -22.00
N ARG A 23 10.14 12.87 -21.62
CA ARG A 23 9.89 13.62 -20.38
C ARG A 23 9.64 12.66 -19.22
N VAL A 24 10.24 12.93 -18.06
CA VAL A 24 9.90 12.25 -16.80
C VAL A 24 8.58 12.81 -16.29
N SER A 25 7.52 12.02 -16.32
CA SER A 25 6.18 12.44 -15.89
C SER A 25 5.99 12.28 -14.38
N ARG A 26 6.41 11.14 -13.83
CA ARG A 26 6.22 10.77 -12.43
C ARG A 26 7.42 9.98 -11.93
N THR A 27 7.76 10.14 -10.65
CA THR A 27 8.81 9.34 -10.00
C THR A 27 8.43 8.91 -8.60
N TRP A 28 8.89 7.75 -8.14
CA TRP A 28 8.74 7.30 -6.76
C TRP A 28 9.79 6.27 -6.36
N GLU A 29 10.03 6.15 -5.05
CA GLU A 29 10.83 5.07 -4.47
C GLU A 29 9.94 3.88 -4.10
N TYR A 30 10.38 2.66 -4.41
CA TYR A 30 9.72 1.44 -3.97
C TYR A 30 10.58 0.65 -2.99
N ARG A 31 10.02 0.41 -1.79
CA ARG A 31 10.68 -0.27 -0.66
C ARG A 31 9.93 -1.55 -0.24
N GLY A 32 8.95 -1.99 -1.02
CA GLY A 32 8.12 -3.15 -0.68
C GLY A 32 7.01 -2.81 0.31
N LYS A 33 6.84 -3.63 1.35
CA LYS A 33 5.70 -3.55 2.29
C LYS A 33 5.81 -2.43 3.33
N SER A 34 7.03 -1.96 3.61
CA SER A 34 7.30 -0.93 4.62
C SER A 34 8.21 0.14 4.04
N GLU A 35 7.96 1.40 4.40
CA GLU A 35 8.81 2.54 4.02
C GLU A 35 10.19 2.48 4.69
N ASN A 36 10.34 1.74 5.79
CA ASN A 36 11.61 1.56 6.48
C ASN A 36 12.53 0.52 5.84
N ASN A 37 12.03 -0.24 4.86
CA ASN A 37 12.85 -1.22 4.15
C ASN A 37 13.90 -0.54 3.26
N PRO A 38 14.98 -1.24 2.91
CA PRO A 38 15.90 -0.79 1.87
C PRO A 38 15.18 -0.53 0.54
N LEU A 39 15.73 0.40 -0.24
CA LEU A 39 15.25 0.68 -1.59
C LEU A 39 15.39 -0.58 -2.46
N ILE A 40 14.28 -1.00 -3.08
CA ILE A 40 14.26 -2.13 -4.02
C ILE A 40 14.46 -1.63 -5.44
N HIS A 41 13.75 -0.58 -5.84
CA HIS A 41 13.94 0.12 -7.11
C HIS A 41 13.41 1.56 -7.01
N PHE A 42 13.98 2.44 -7.83
CA PHE A 42 13.44 3.77 -8.12
C PHE A 42 12.67 3.70 -9.42
N ASP A 43 11.46 4.22 -9.42
CA ASP A 43 10.51 4.03 -10.50
C ASP A 43 10.16 5.35 -11.15
N MET A 44 9.88 5.29 -12.45
CA MET A 44 9.43 6.43 -13.22
C MET A 44 8.35 6.03 -14.22
N VAL A 45 7.54 7.01 -14.60
CA VAL A 45 6.79 6.98 -15.86
C VAL A 45 7.39 8.04 -16.78
N VAL A 46 7.78 7.63 -17.98
CA VAL A 46 8.37 8.51 -18.99
C VAL A 46 7.46 8.58 -20.22
N ILE A 47 7.41 9.74 -20.87
CA ILE A 47 6.52 10.03 -22.01
C ILE A 47 7.36 10.58 -23.16
N ASP A 48 7.19 10.06 -24.37
CA ASP A 48 7.83 10.63 -25.56
C ASP A 48 7.01 11.79 -26.16
N GLN A 49 7.57 12.44 -27.18
CA GLN A 49 6.91 13.56 -27.85
C GLN A 49 5.58 13.16 -28.53
N MET A 50 5.41 11.89 -28.88
CA MET A 50 4.19 11.35 -29.49
C MET A 50 3.10 11.03 -28.45
N GLY A 51 3.42 11.13 -27.15
CA GLY A 51 2.51 10.85 -26.05
C GLY A 51 2.42 9.38 -25.67
N TYR A 52 3.28 8.51 -26.20
CA TYR A 52 3.42 7.16 -25.68
C TYR A 52 4.13 7.24 -24.34
N ALA A 53 3.62 6.51 -23.35
CA ALA A 53 4.22 6.43 -22.04
C ALA A 53 4.70 5.01 -21.77
N VAL A 54 5.76 4.88 -20.97
CA VAL A 54 6.23 3.58 -20.51
C VAL A 54 6.70 3.69 -19.06
N TYR A 55 6.53 2.60 -18.31
CA TYR A 55 7.15 2.45 -17.00
C TYR A 55 8.65 2.20 -17.16
N CYS A 56 9.44 2.90 -16.34
CA CYS A 56 10.88 2.78 -16.29
C CYS A 56 11.33 2.43 -14.88
N GLU A 57 12.10 1.35 -14.74
CA GLU A 57 12.66 0.87 -13.48
C GLU A 57 14.16 1.17 -13.41
N VAL A 58 14.60 1.69 -12.27
CA VAL A 58 16.00 2.01 -11.96
C VAL A 58 16.44 1.19 -10.76
N PRO A 59 17.28 0.15 -10.96
CA PRO A 59 17.83 -0.63 -9.86
C PRO A 59 18.72 0.22 -8.93
N PRO A 60 18.80 -0.12 -7.62
CA PRO A 60 19.60 0.65 -6.65
C PRO A 60 21.07 0.77 -7.05
N GLN A 61 21.63 -0.26 -7.70
CA GLN A 61 23.05 -0.30 -8.10
C GLN A 61 23.43 0.79 -9.13
N VAL A 62 22.46 1.30 -9.88
CA VAL A 62 22.69 2.35 -10.89
C VAL A 62 22.16 3.71 -10.44
N LEU A 63 21.31 3.75 -9.41
CA LEU A 63 20.59 4.96 -9.01
C LEU A 63 21.53 6.10 -8.61
N ASP A 64 22.55 5.84 -7.81
CA ASP A 64 23.45 6.89 -7.30
C ASP A 64 24.10 7.70 -8.43
N LYS A 65 24.39 7.08 -9.57
CA LYS A 65 24.98 7.75 -10.75
C LYS A 65 23.95 8.57 -11.53
N LEU A 66 22.70 8.14 -11.53
CA LEU A 66 21.65 8.66 -12.41
C LEU A 66 20.70 9.63 -11.70
N LYS A 67 20.58 9.57 -10.36
CA LYS A 67 19.55 10.26 -9.56
C LYS A 67 19.42 11.75 -9.86
N GLN A 68 20.53 12.43 -10.15
CA GLN A 68 20.54 13.86 -10.50
C GLN A 68 19.67 14.21 -11.72
N TYR A 69 19.49 13.28 -12.65
CA TYR A 69 18.72 13.47 -13.88
C TYR A 69 17.24 13.08 -13.73
N LEU A 70 16.90 12.23 -12.75
CA LEU A 70 15.60 11.54 -12.69
C LEU A 70 14.51 12.37 -11.99
N GLN A 71 14.43 13.66 -12.27
CA GLN A 71 13.46 14.57 -11.65
C GLN A 71 12.23 14.73 -12.54
N GLU A 72 11.04 14.80 -11.94
CA GLU A 72 9.79 15.08 -12.66
C GLU A 72 9.91 16.37 -13.48
N GLY A 73 9.34 16.36 -14.69
CA GLY A 73 9.36 17.48 -15.64
C GLY A 73 10.58 17.52 -16.56
N LYS A 74 11.73 16.96 -16.15
CA LYS A 74 12.95 16.94 -16.98
C LYS A 74 12.73 16.16 -18.27
N ILE A 75 13.30 16.67 -19.36
CA ILE A 75 13.37 15.97 -20.65
C ILE A 75 14.76 15.36 -20.78
N LEU A 76 14.81 14.07 -21.07
CA LEU A 76 16.01 13.25 -21.00
C LEU A 76 16.22 12.48 -22.30
N TYR A 77 17.46 12.42 -22.73
CA TYR A 77 17.95 11.41 -23.65
C TYR A 77 18.51 10.26 -22.84
N ILE A 78 17.79 9.15 -22.79
CA ILE A 78 18.20 7.94 -22.09
C ILE A 78 18.81 7.00 -23.14
N CYS A 79 20.11 6.82 -23.09
CA CYS A 79 20.86 5.96 -24.00
C CYS A 79 21.16 4.61 -23.35
N ASN A 80 21.19 3.56 -24.15
CA ASN A 80 21.52 2.20 -23.72
C ASN A 80 20.59 1.64 -22.63
N ALA A 81 19.28 1.89 -22.74
CA ALA A 81 18.28 1.28 -21.86
C ALA A 81 17.90 -0.13 -22.33
N CYS A 82 17.62 -1.03 -21.37
CA CYS A 82 17.10 -2.36 -21.67
C CYS A 82 15.57 -2.31 -21.77
N VAL A 83 14.99 -3.13 -22.64
CA VAL A 83 13.53 -3.32 -22.73
C VAL A 83 13.18 -4.71 -22.21
N GLU A 84 12.33 -4.76 -21.18
CA GLU A 84 11.82 -6.02 -20.61
C GLU A 84 10.29 -6.11 -20.81
N ARG A 85 9.72 -7.31 -20.66
CA ARG A 85 8.25 -7.45 -20.62
C ARG A 85 7.69 -6.77 -19.37
N ALA A 86 6.50 -6.20 -19.51
CA ALA A 86 5.81 -5.57 -18.40
C ALA A 86 5.49 -6.57 -17.27
N LYS A 87 5.53 -6.05 -16.04
CA LYS A 87 5.22 -6.83 -14.84
C LYS A 87 3.77 -7.35 -14.90
N PRO A 88 3.50 -8.56 -14.39
CA PRO A 88 2.16 -9.15 -14.43
C PRO A 88 1.15 -8.40 -13.53
N GLY A 89 1.64 -7.67 -12.53
CA GLY A 89 0.84 -6.86 -11.62
C GLY A 89 1.38 -5.45 -11.44
N PHE A 90 0.54 -4.60 -10.85
CA PHE A 90 0.84 -3.21 -10.48
C PHE A 90 1.33 -2.37 -11.65
N ARG A 91 0.83 -2.62 -12.86
CA ARG A 91 1.14 -1.80 -14.04
C ARG A 91 0.59 -0.38 -13.86
N VAL A 92 1.47 0.61 -13.91
CA VAL A 92 1.12 2.05 -13.85
C VAL A 92 0.77 2.64 -15.22
N VAL A 93 1.19 1.97 -16.28
CA VAL A 93 0.89 2.27 -17.67
C VAL A 93 0.59 0.94 -18.36
N ASP A 94 -0.45 0.89 -19.18
CA ASP A 94 -0.89 -0.33 -19.85
C ASP A 94 -0.09 -0.56 -21.14
N THR A 95 1.18 -0.94 -20.99
CA THR A 95 2.08 -1.29 -22.09
C THR A 95 2.61 -2.71 -21.93
N PRO A 96 2.91 -3.42 -23.04
CA PRO A 96 3.47 -4.77 -22.98
C PRO A 96 4.94 -4.80 -22.51
N TYR A 97 5.62 -3.66 -22.51
CA TYR A 97 7.04 -3.54 -22.22
C TYR A 97 7.34 -2.42 -21.22
N ILE A 98 8.51 -2.52 -20.61
CA ILE A 98 9.07 -1.55 -19.66
C ILE A 98 10.51 -1.23 -20.03
N LEU A 99 10.97 -0.04 -19.65
CA LEU A 99 12.38 0.31 -19.70
C LEU A 99 13.06 -0.06 -18.40
N LYS A 100 14.28 -0.56 -18.48
CA LYS A 100 15.13 -0.81 -17.32
C LYS A 100 16.49 -0.16 -17.53
N LEU A 101 16.87 0.69 -16.60
CA LEU A 101 18.17 1.33 -16.63
C LEU A 101 19.21 0.35 -16.08
N ILE A 102 20.36 0.31 -16.73
CA ILE A 102 21.44 -0.64 -16.44
C ILE A 102 22.76 0.12 -16.26
N MET A 103 23.81 -0.58 -15.83
CA MET A 103 25.13 0.03 -15.59
C MET A 103 25.74 0.74 -16.81
N ARG A 104 25.32 0.37 -18.03
CA ARG A 104 25.75 0.98 -19.30
C ARG A 104 24.86 2.14 -19.76
N THR A 105 23.75 2.40 -19.08
CA THR A 105 22.83 3.48 -19.40
C THR A 105 23.53 4.83 -19.19
N GLN A 106 23.36 5.72 -20.16
CA GLN A 106 23.82 7.10 -20.09
C GLN A 106 22.62 8.02 -20.21
N ILE A 107 22.59 9.11 -19.43
CA ILE A 107 21.51 10.10 -19.49
C ILE A 107 22.11 11.45 -19.81
N PHE A 108 21.49 12.15 -20.76
CA PHE A 108 21.78 13.55 -21.08
C PHE A 108 20.51 14.36 -20.94
N GLU A 109 20.61 15.55 -20.36
CA GLU A 109 19.47 16.46 -20.27
C GLU A 109 19.17 17.07 -21.65
N GLY A 110 17.90 17.03 -22.04
CA GLY A 110 17.35 17.79 -23.15
C GLY A 110 16.81 19.15 -22.69
N ASN A 111 16.20 19.86 -23.62
CA ASN A 111 15.58 21.15 -23.33
C ASN A 111 14.29 20.96 -22.52
N SER A 112 14.35 21.18 -21.20
CA SER A 112 13.20 20.97 -20.31
C SER A 112 12.04 21.96 -20.57
N ASN A 113 12.30 23.06 -21.27
CA ASN A 113 11.28 24.04 -21.69
C ASN A 113 10.55 23.63 -22.97
N ASP A 114 10.89 22.48 -23.57
CA ASP A 114 10.16 21.98 -24.72
C ASP A 114 8.72 21.59 -24.32
N THR A 115 7.76 22.34 -24.86
CA THR A 115 6.33 22.17 -24.62
C THR A 115 5.68 21.13 -25.52
N THR A 116 6.42 20.57 -26.49
CA THR A 116 5.90 19.55 -27.40
C THR A 116 5.77 18.18 -26.75
N PHE A 117 6.52 17.92 -25.67
CA PHE A 117 6.36 16.73 -24.86
C PHE A 117 5.11 16.86 -23.97
N PRO A 118 4.21 15.86 -23.96
CA PRO A 118 3.12 15.84 -22.99
C PRO A 118 3.67 15.76 -21.56
N LYS A 119 3.00 16.43 -20.62
CA LYS A 119 3.39 16.41 -19.19
C LYS A 119 2.75 15.25 -18.43
N TYR A 120 1.52 14.92 -18.78
CA TYR A 120 0.67 14.01 -18.02
C TYR A 120 0.27 12.80 -18.86
N VAL A 121 0.20 11.65 -18.19
CA VAL A 121 -0.40 10.44 -18.74
C VAL A 121 -1.22 9.76 -17.66
N PHE A 122 -2.44 9.38 -18.01
CA PHE A 122 -3.39 8.71 -17.14
C PHE A 122 -4.49 8.03 -17.97
N SER A 123 -5.15 7.04 -17.39
CA SER A 123 -6.29 6.32 -17.96
C SER A 123 -7.47 6.36 -16.98
N LEU A 124 -8.32 7.37 -17.13
CA LEU A 124 -9.41 7.65 -16.19
C LEU A 124 -10.45 6.54 -16.20
N THR A 125 -10.72 6.01 -15.02
CA THR A 125 -11.81 5.05 -14.75
C THR A 125 -12.96 5.80 -14.08
N PRO A 126 -14.20 5.73 -14.63
CA PRO A 126 -15.37 6.32 -13.98
C PRO A 126 -15.58 5.77 -12.57
N ILE A 127 -16.03 6.61 -11.63
CA ILE A 127 -16.23 6.23 -10.23
C ILE A 127 -17.17 5.02 -10.11
N GLU A 128 -18.27 5.03 -10.86
CA GLU A 128 -19.26 3.94 -10.89
C GLU A 128 -18.68 2.58 -11.31
N MET A 129 -17.58 2.58 -12.08
CA MET A 129 -16.92 1.37 -12.56
C MET A 129 -15.82 0.86 -11.62
N LEU A 130 -15.36 1.66 -10.65
CA LEU A 130 -14.28 1.27 -9.73
C LEU A 130 -14.56 -0.03 -8.96
N PRO A 131 -15.79 -0.32 -8.47
CA PRO A 131 -16.06 -1.53 -7.70
C PRO A 131 -15.70 -2.84 -8.39
N GLN A 132 -15.74 -2.91 -9.73
CA GLN A 132 -15.42 -4.13 -10.48
C GLN A 132 -13.93 -4.52 -10.41
N TYR A 133 -13.07 -3.58 -10.02
CA TYR A 133 -11.63 -3.77 -9.86
C TYR A 133 -11.24 -4.16 -8.44
N ALA A 134 -12.21 -4.34 -7.54
CA ALA A 134 -11.92 -4.79 -6.19
C ALA A 134 -11.17 -6.13 -6.21
N ARG A 135 -10.13 -6.25 -5.37
CA ARG A 135 -9.22 -7.41 -5.28
C ARG A 135 -8.33 -7.63 -6.51
N ARG A 136 -8.42 -6.80 -7.56
CA ARG A 136 -7.50 -6.85 -8.70
C ARG A 136 -6.24 -6.07 -8.41
N THR A 137 -5.11 -6.60 -8.88
CA THR A 137 -3.78 -6.00 -8.71
C THR A 137 -2.97 -6.06 -10.00
N ASP A 138 -3.61 -6.36 -11.14
CA ASP A 138 -2.95 -6.42 -12.44
C ASP A 138 -2.48 -5.03 -12.91
N ARG A 139 -3.22 -3.98 -12.56
CA ARG A 139 -2.89 -2.58 -12.88
C ARG A 139 -3.38 -1.60 -11.81
N PHE A 140 -2.80 -0.42 -11.82
CA PHE A 140 -3.32 0.73 -11.07
C PHE A 140 -4.50 1.38 -11.83
N LEU A 141 -5.30 2.13 -11.08
CA LEU A 141 -6.45 2.89 -11.54
C LEU A 141 -6.18 4.37 -11.38
N ASP A 142 -6.68 5.14 -12.34
CA ASP A 142 -6.67 6.59 -12.28
C ASP A 142 -8.12 7.09 -12.23
N VAL A 143 -8.40 8.10 -11.42
CA VAL A 143 -9.75 8.61 -11.17
C VAL A 143 -9.73 10.14 -11.19
N ILE A 144 -10.79 10.74 -11.71
CA ILE A 144 -11.07 12.17 -11.61
C ILE A 144 -12.29 12.39 -10.73
N GLY A 145 -12.27 13.42 -9.91
CA GLY A 145 -13.43 13.81 -9.10
C GLY A 145 -13.25 15.18 -8.47
N LYS A 146 -14.35 15.80 -8.05
CA LYS A 146 -14.27 16.92 -7.11
C LYS A 146 -14.06 16.37 -5.70
N ILE A 147 -13.20 17.02 -4.92
CA ILE A 147 -12.99 16.67 -3.53
C ILE A 147 -14.13 17.26 -2.71
N THR A 148 -14.82 16.42 -1.94
CA THR A 148 -15.94 16.82 -1.07
C THR A 148 -15.63 16.69 0.41
N ALA A 149 -14.66 15.86 0.77
CA ALA A 149 -14.18 15.74 2.15
C ALA A 149 -12.69 15.41 2.21
N ILE A 150 -12.00 15.91 3.24
CA ILE A 150 -10.59 15.63 3.52
C ILE A 150 -10.44 15.47 5.04
N SER A 151 -9.73 14.44 5.49
CA SER A 151 -9.38 14.28 6.90
C SER A 151 -8.06 14.95 7.27
N ASN A 152 -7.80 15.15 8.57
CA ASN A 152 -6.42 15.26 9.07
C ASN A 152 -5.61 14.00 8.72
N ALA A 153 -4.28 14.13 8.72
CA ALA A 153 -3.40 12.96 8.71
C ALA A 153 -3.31 12.39 10.12
N ALA A 154 -3.54 11.10 10.27
CA ALA A 154 -3.47 10.40 11.56
C ALA A 154 -2.84 9.02 11.35
N VAL A 155 -2.24 8.46 12.40
CA VAL A 155 -1.73 7.09 12.32
C VAL A 155 -2.90 6.12 12.40
N ALA A 156 -2.96 5.16 11.50
CA ALA A 156 -4.01 4.14 11.48
C ALA A 156 -3.45 2.81 11.00
N ARG A 157 -4.09 1.70 11.37
CA ARG A 157 -3.69 0.39 10.83
C ARG A 157 -4.13 0.23 9.39
N ASN A 158 -3.20 -0.22 8.57
CA ASN A 158 -3.51 -0.65 7.22
C ASN A 158 -4.20 -2.03 7.22
N THR A 159 -4.58 -2.51 6.04
CA THR A 159 -5.21 -3.84 5.87
C THR A 159 -4.31 -5.00 6.30
N SER A 160 -3.01 -4.78 6.45
CA SER A 160 -2.02 -5.75 6.92
C SER A 160 -1.76 -5.67 8.43
N GLY A 161 -2.35 -4.69 9.13
CA GLY A 161 -2.25 -4.51 10.58
C GLY A 161 -1.08 -3.63 11.05
N ASP A 162 -0.28 -3.10 10.12
CA ASP A 162 0.83 -2.21 10.43
C ASP A 162 0.33 -0.76 10.59
N LEU A 163 0.91 -0.06 11.56
CA LEU A 163 0.63 1.35 11.81
C LEU A 163 1.32 2.19 10.75
N MET A 164 0.56 3.10 10.13
CA MET A 164 1.11 4.05 9.17
C MET A 164 0.27 5.33 9.15
N MET A 165 0.90 6.44 8.75
CA MET A 165 0.18 7.67 8.46
C MET A 165 -0.90 7.41 7.41
N ARG A 166 -2.09 7.93 7.66
CA ARG A 166 -3.26 7.77 6.80
C ARG A 166 -4.00 9.09 6.67
N ARG A 167 -4.49 9.36 5.46
CA ARG A 167 -5.40 10.49 5.17
C ARG A 167 -6.52 10.00 4.27
N LEU A 168 -7.75 10.36 4.60
CA LEU A 168 -8.94 10.07 3.82
C LEU A 168 -9.36 11.29 2.99
N ILE A 169 -9.75 11.02 1.76
CA ILE A 169 -10.24 12.01 0.80
C ILE A 169 -11.47 11.41 0.14
N THR A 170 -12.59 12.12 0.11
CA THR A 170 -13.78 11.69 -0.63
C THR A 170 -13.85 12.43 -1.96
N LEU A 171 -13.91 11.66 -3.05
CA LEU A 171 -14.11 12.16 -4.40
C LEU A 171 -15.57 11.97 -4.81
N GLN A 172 -16.11 12.92 -5.57
CA GLN A 172 -17.43 12.85 -6.17
C GLN A 172 -17.36 13.15 -7.66
N ASP A 173 -18.11 12.41 -8.49
CA ASP A 173 -18.28 12.71 -9.92
C ASP A 173 -19.43 13.70 -10.19
N GLU A 174 -19.65 14.06 -11.45
CA GLU A 174 -20.74 14.95 -11.87
C GLU A 174 -22.13 14.35 -11.63
N LYS A 175 -22.24 13.01 -11.57
CA LYS A 175 -23.49 12.28 -11.32
C LYS A 175 -23.80 12.13 -9.82
N GLY A 176 -22.88 12.56 -8.95
CA GLY A 176 -23.00 12.45 -7.50
C GLY A 176 -22.49 11.14 -6.92
N ASN A 177 -21.95 10.21 -7.72
CA ASN A 177 -21.31 9.00 -7.21
C ASN A 177 -20.06 9.38 -6.43
N THR A 178 -19.80 8.68 -5.33
CA THR A 178 -18.67 8.96 -4.46
C THR A 178 -17.75 7.77 -4.30
N VAL A 179 -16.47 8.05 -4.07
CA VAL A 179 -15.49 7.05 -3.66
C VAL A 179 -14.53 7.66 -2.66
N ASP A 180 -14.28 6.91 -1.59
CA ASP A 180 -13.24 7.27 -0.64
C ASP A 180 -11.88 6.81 -1.15
N LEU A 181 -10.88 7.67 -0.94
CA LEU A 181 -9.49 7.44 -1.24
C LEU A 181 -8.69 7.57 0.06
N SER A 182 -7.86 6.58 0.33
CA SER A 182 -6.98 6.52 1.49
C SER A 182 -5.53 6.63 1.03
N LEU A 183 -4.92 7.79 1.25
CA LEU A 183 -3.48 7.97 1.12
C LEU A 183 -2.79 7.39 2.35
N SER A 184 -1.66 6.73 2.12
CA SER A 184 -0.90 6.04 3.17
C SER A 184 0.57 6.46 3.18
N GLY A 185 1.21 6.35 4.34
CA GLY A 185 2.63 6.67 4.54
C GLY A 185 2.93 8.12 4.18
N GLN A 186 4.05 8.34 3.49
CA GLN A 186 4.48 9.68 3.10
C GLN A 186 3.44 10.44 2.24
N ARG A 187 2.65 9.73 1.41
CA ARG A 187 1.61 10.37 0.59
C ARG A 187 0.52 11.03 1.43
N ALA A 188 0.21 10.50 2.62
CA ALA A 188 -0.77 11.08 3.52
C ALA A 188 -0.30 12.43 4.09
N LEU A 189 1.02 12.61 4.26
CA LEU A 189 1.64 13.84 4.77
C LEU A 189 1.79 14.89 3.68
N GLU A 190 2.16 14.48 2.45
CA GLU A 190 2.38 15.38 1.32
C GLU A 190 1.10 16.01 0.77
N PHE A 191 -0.04 15.38 0.97
CA PHE A 191 -1.31 15.93 0.50
C PHE A 191 -1.77 17.07 1.41
N ASP A 192 -1.86 18.27 0.83
CA ASP A 192 -2.30 19.47 1.53
C ASP A 192 -3.78 19.38 1.93
N ALA A 193 -4.02 19.50 3.24
CA ALA A 193 -5.36 19.46 3.80
C ALA A 193 -6.14 20.73 3.47
N ASP A 194 -5.48 21.87 3.32
CA ASP A 194 -6.04 23.21 3.34
C ASP A 194 -6.27 23.81 1.95
N ILE A 195 -6.49 22.91 0.98
CA ILE A 195 -6.84 23.25 -0.39
C ILE A 195 -8.27 23.84 -0.49
N GLY A 196 -8.35 25.10 -0.93
CA GLY A 196 -9.50 25.76 -1.57
C GLY A 196 -10.86 25.77 -0.83
N GLN A 197 -11.31 26.95 -0.38
CA GLN A 197 -12.67 27.16 0.16
C GLN A 197 -13.62 27.90 -0.79
N ASN A 198 -13.11 28.49 -1.88
CA ASN A 198 -13.86 29.44 -2.72
C ASN A 198 -14.15 28.95 -4.15
N HIS A 199 -13.69 27.76 -4.54
CA HIS A 199 -13.98 27.13 -5.83
C HIS A 199 -14.02 25.62 -5.68
N HIS A 200 -14.63 24.92 -6.64
CA HIS A 200 -14.54 23.45 -6.69
C HIS A 200 -13.07 23.02 -6.78
N VAL A 201 -12.68 22.06 -5.95
CA VAL A 201 -11.34 21.46 -6.00
C VAL A 201 -11.46 20.15 -6.77
N ILE A 202 -10.95 20.14 -8.00
CA ILE A 202 -10.98 18.98 -8.91
C ILE A 202 -9.61 18.33 -8.86
N ALA A 203 -9.59 17.04 -8.62
CA ALA A 203 -8.37 16.26 -8.55
C ALA A 203 -8.42 15.07 -9.50
N ILE A 204 -7.28 14.80 -10.14
CA ILE A 204 -7.00 13.51 -10.76
C ILE A 204 -6.03 12.79 -9.84
N PHE A 205 -6.41 11.62 -9.33
CA PHE A 205 -5.51 10.70 -8.64
C PHE A 205 -5.11 9.60 -9.60
N VAL A 206 -3.81 9.38 -9.73
CA VAL A 206 -3.24 8.29 -10.54
C VAL A 206 -2.53 7.28 -9.65
N GLY A 207 -2.37 6.05 -10.11
CA GLY A 207 -1.60 5.06 -9.36
C GLY A 207 -2.33 4.52 -8.12
N THR A 208 -3.66 4.38 -8.19
CA THR A 208 -4.50 3.92 -7.07
C THR A 208 -4.93 2.46 -7.23
N LEU A 209 -5.29 1.78 -6.14
CA LEU A 209 -5.85 0.42 -6.18
C LEU A 209 -7.16 0.34 -5.42
N MET A 210 -8.15 -0.35 -6.00
CA MET A 210 -9.41 -0.63 -5.31
C MET A 210 -9.22 -1.72 -4.24
N LYS A 211 -9.50 -1.36 -2.99
CA LYS A 211 -9.39 -2.23 -1.81
C LYS A 211 -10.75 -2.45 -1.18
N ILE A 212 -10.84 -3.53 -0.41
CA ILE A 212 -11.99 -3.84 0.45
C ILE A 212 -11.48 -3.93 1.88
N TYR A 213 -12.15 -3.24 2.79
CA TYR A 213 -11.95 -3.37 4.23
C TYR A 213 -13.28 -3.78 4.86
N ARG A 214 -13.23 -4.65 5.89
CA ARG A 214 -14.43 -5.16 6.60
C ARG A 214 -15.59 -5.52 5.65
N GLU A 215 -15.27 -6.36 4.67
CA GLU A 215 -16.17 -7.02 3.70
C GLU A 215 -16.92 -6.12 2.70
N ASP A 216 -17.42 -4.96 3.10
CA ASP A 216 -18.25 -4.10 2.25
C ASP A 216 -17.65 -2.72 1.95
N TYR A 217 -16.70 -2.24 2.77
CA TYR A 217 -16.14 -0.91 2.57
C TYR A 217 -15.11 -0.92 1.44
N LYS A 218 -15.53 -0.41 0.29
CA LYS A 218 -14.73 -0.29 -0.93
C LYS A 218 -14.14 1.11 -1.03
N PHE A 219 -12.82 1.18 -1.20
CA PHE A 219 -12.10 2.45 -1.26
C PHE A 219 -10.87 2.33 -2.15
N LEU A 220 -10.40 3.46 -2.68
CA LEU A 220 -9.13 3.55 -3.37
C LEU A 220 -7.98 3.69 -2.39
N SER A 221 -6.91 2.94 -2.59
CA SER A 221 -5.66 3.07 -1.83
C SER A 221 -4.62 3.78 -2.69
N GLY A 222 -4.03 4.85 -2.13
CA GLY A 222 -2.89 5.57 -2.69
C GLY A 222 -1.64 5.32 -1.86
N THR A 223 -0.60 4.73 -2.48
CA THR A 223 0.70 4.42 -1.84
C THR A 223 1.83 5.06 -2.65
N SER A 224 3.06 4.52 -2.64
CA SER A 224 4.24 5.16 -3.25
C SER A 224 4.05 5.59 -4.71
N ALA A 225 3.39 4.77 -5.55
CA ALA A 225 3.13 5.08 -6.96
C ALA A 225 2.00 6.11 -7.18
N CYS A 226 1.30 6.50 -6.13
CA CYS A 226 0.16 7.41 -6.23
C CYS A 226 0.63 8.86 -6.35
N ARG A 227 0.08 9.55 -7.35
CA ARG A 227 0.30 10.98 -7.60
C ARG A 227 -1.04 11.65 -7.83
N TRP A 228 -1.09 12.97 -7.67
CA TRP A 228 -2.29 13.74 -7.93
C TRP A 228 -1.98 15.04 -8.65
N TYR A 229 -2.99 15.53 -9.37
CA TYR A 229 -3.00 16.83 -10.02
C TYR A 229 -4.25 17.54 -9.53
N ILE A 230 -4.15 18.83 -9.16
CA ILE A 230 -5.26 19.60 -8.58
C ILE A 230 -5.44 20.86 -9.40
N ASN A 231 -6.63 21.05 -9.98
CA ASN A 231 -6.99 22.24 -10.74
C ASN A 231 -5.96 22.67 -11.81
N GLU A 232 -5.30 21.70 -12.43
CA GLU A 232 -4.33 21.97 -13.50
C GLU A 232 -5.06 22.39 -14.78
N ASN A 233 -4.97 23.69 -15.09
CA ASN A 233 -5.70 24.30 -16.21
C ASN A 233 -5.27 23.78 -17.59
N ASP A 234 -4.05 23.23 -17.70
CA ASP A 234 -3.53 22.65 -18.93
C ASP A 234 -4.02 21.22 -19.17
N ILE A 235 -4.74 20.60 -18.21
CA ILE A 235 -5.36 19.27 -18.37
C ILE A 235 -6.78 19.41 -18.96
N PRO A 236 -7.03 18.95 -20.21
CA PRO A 236 -8.35 19.07 -20.84
C PRO A 236 -9.45 18.32 -20.09
N ALA A 237 -9.14 17.16 -19.52
CA ALA A 237 -10.10 16.35 -18.76
C ALA A 237 -10.64 17.09 -17.53
N MET A 238 -9.79 17.85 -16.81
CA MET A 238 -10.23 18.67 -15.67
C MET A 238 -11.14 19.82 -16.09
N ARG A 239 -10.80 20.51 -17.19
CA ARG A 239 -11.66 21.59 -17.72
C ARG A 239 -13.02 21.07 -18.19
N THR A 240 -13.06 19.87 -18.77
CA THR A 240 -14.33 19.22 -19.13
C THR A 240 -15.12 18.87 -17.88
N PHE A 241 -14.49 18.23 -16.90
CA PHE A 241 -15.12 17.88 -15.62
C PHE A 241 -15.66 19.11 -14.87
N GLN A 242 -14.90 20.21 -14.86
CA GLN A 242 -15.33 21.46 -14.22
C GLN A 242 -16.60 22.04 -14.84
N ARG A 243 -16.79 21.89 -16.16
CA ARG A 243 -17.97 22.40 -16.87
C ARG A 243 -19.25 21.61 -16.57
N GLY A 244 -19.14 20.35 -16.16
CA GLY A 244 -20.29 19.54 -15.74
C GLY A 244 -20.67 19.71 -14.27
N LEU A 245 -19.88 20.46 -13.48
CA LEU A 245 -20.21 20.76 -12.09
C LEU A 245 -21.21 21.93 -11.96
N PRO A 246 -22.06 21.92 -10.92
CA PRO A 246 -22.95 23.04 -10.65
C PRO A 246 -22.17 24.31 -10.26
N SER A 247 -22.73 25.49 -10.56
CA SER A 247 -22.11 26.78 -10.19
C SER A 247 -21.97 26.97 -8.68
N GLN A 248 -22.84 26.33 -7.89
CA GLN A 248 -22.76 26.37 -6.43
C GLN A 248 -21.56 25.56 -5.95
N VAL A 249 -20.70 26.21 -5.17
CA VAL A 249 -19.54 25.57 -4.52
C VAL A 249 -19.96 25.08 -3.14
N THR A 250 -19.75 23.79 -2.87
CA THR A 250 -19.91 23.23 -1.53
C THR A 250 -18.55 23.22 -0.84
N PRO A 251 -18.42 23.78 0.36
CA PRO A 251 -17.17 23.71 1.12
C PRO A 251 -16.74 22.26 1.36
N ILE A 252 -15.44 22.01 1.28
CA ILE A 252 -14.87 20.69 1.57
C ILE A 252 -15.08 20.38 3.05
N LYS A 253 -15.73 19.26 3.34
CA LYS A 253 -15.93 18.79 4.71
C LYS A 253 -14.59 18.36 5.31
N LYS A 254 -14.20 18.98 6.41
CA LYS A 254 -13.07 18.51 7.21
C LYS A 254 -13.52 17.32 8.06
N LEU A 255 -12.82 16.20 7.92
CA LEU A 255 -13.04 15.00 8.70
C LEU A 255 -11.98 14.88 9.79
N GLU A 256 -12.33 14.28 10.92
CA GLU A 256 -11.39 13.97 11.97
C GLU A 256 -11.16 12.45 12.00
N LEU A 257 -9.94 12.05 11.64
CA LEU A 257 -9.41 10.72 11.85
C LEU A 257 -8.72 10.68 13.21
N LEU A 258 -9.23 9.83 14.08
CA LEU A 258 -8.58 9.51 15.34
C LEU A 258 -7.32 8.71 15.07
N SER A 259 -6.20 9.18 15.62
CA SER A 259 -4.94 8.48 15.52
C SER A 259 -4.96 7.24 16.41
N GLU A 260 -4.68 6.07 15.83
CA GLU A 260 -4.49 4.83 16.57
C GLU A 260 -3.19 4.82 17.37
N ASP A 261 -2.21 5.69 17.07
CA ASP A 261 -1.04 5.90 17.94
C ASP A 261 -1.42 6.64 19.23
N TYR A 262 -2.45 7.48 19.20
CA TYR A 262 -3.01 8.06 20.43
C TYR A 262 -3.85 7.05 21.23
N MET A 263 -4.15 5.88 20.67
CA MET A 263 -4.64 4.75 21.47
C MET A 263 -3.50 3.95 22.14
N GLU A 264 -2.23 4.33 21.92
CA GLU A 264 -1.10 3.89 22.74
C GLU A 264 -0.77 4.92 23.85
N GLN A 265 -1.06 6.22 23.66
CA GLN A 265 -1.06 7.19 24.76
C GLN A 265 -2.36 7.12 25.57
N GLY A 266 -2.36 6.29 26.60
CA GLY A 266 -3.51 6.04 27.47
C GLY A 266 -3.78 4.55 27.70
N VAL A 267 -2.90 3.67 27.23
CA VAL A 267 -2.90 2.28 27.68
C VAL A 267 -2.48 2.31 29.14
N GLU A 268 -3.48 2.20 30.01
CA GLU A 268 -3.27 2.19 31.45
C GLU A 268 -2.31 1.06 31.80
N GLU A 269 -1.19 1.41 32.45
CA GLU A 269 -0.29 0.42 33.02
C GLU A 269 -0.98 -0.20 34.23
N LYS A 270 -1.11 -1.52 34.22
CA LYS A 270 -1.78 -2.29 35.26
C LYS A 270 -0.90 -3.42 35.74
N THR A 271 -0.98 -3.69 37.03
CA THR A 271 -0.42 -4.91 37.60
C THR A 271 -1.26 -6.11 37.15
N LEU A 272 -0.71 -7.32 37.26
CA LEU A 272 -1.46 -8.54 36.94
C LEU A 272 -2.64 -8.75 37.90
N PHE A 273 -2.53 -8.29 39.14
CA PHE A 273 -3.66 -8.28 40.07
C PHE A 273 -4.78 -7.36 39.58
N ASP A 274 -4.47 -6.16 39.11
CA ASP A 274 -5.49 -5.24 38.56
C ASP A 274 -6.14 -5.81 37.31
N LEU A 275 -5.34 -6.40 36.40
CA LEU A 275 -5.86 -7.07 35.20
C LEU A 275 -6.81 -8.22 35.54
N LYS A 276 -6.55 -8.94 36.64
CA LYS A 276 -7.42 -10.03 37.12
C LYS A 276 -8.81 -9.53 37.53
N GLN A 277 -8.93 -8.28 37.97
CA GLN A 277 -10.20 -7.68 38.41
C GLN A 277 -11.03 -7.10 37.25
N ILE A 278 -10.49 -7.04 36.04
CA ILE A 278 -11.20 -6.46 34.89
C ILE A 278 -12.29 -7.41 34.43
N ASP A 279 -13.49 -6.87 34.21
CA ASP A 279 -14.58 -7.61 33.59
C ASP A 279 -14.41 -7.60 32.05
N PRO A 280 -14.11 -8.76 31.42
CA PRO A 280 -13.88 -8.83 29.99
C PRO A 280 -15.13 -8.50 29.15
N LEU A 281 -16.34 -8.55 29.73
CA LEU A 281 -17.57 -8.20 29.04
C LEU A 281 -17.84 -6.69 29.09
N ALA A 282 -17.65 -6.07 30.25
CA ALA A 282 -17.83 -4.63 30.44
C ALA A 282 -16.75 -3.82 29.73
N ASP A 283 -15.50 -4.31 29.74
CA ASP A 283 -14.33 -3.63 29.19
C ASP A 283 -13.92 -4.14 27.81
N LYS A 284 -14.90 -4.61 27.03
CA LYS A 284 -14.66 -5.15 25.69
C LYS A 284 -13.94 -4.14 24.79
N ASN A 285 -12.88 -4.59 24.11
CA ASN A 285 -12.00 -3.80 23.24
C ASN A 285 -11.08 -2.77 23.93
N LYS A 286 -11.03 -2.72 25.27
CA LYS A 286 -9.99 -1.94 25.97
C LYS A 286 -8.63 -2.65 25.89
N ARG A 287 -7.56 -1.87 25.95
CA ARG A 287 -6.17 -2.35 25.93
C ARG A 287 -5.46 -1.88 27.19
N PHE A 288 -4.58 -2.73 27.71
CA PHE A 288 -3.79 -2.48 28.91
C PHE A 288 -2.33 -2.86 28.65
N GLN A 289 -1.44 -2.28 29.43
CA GLN A 289 -0.01 -2.54 29.37
C GLN A 289 0.42 -3.12 30.71
N CYS A 290 1.24 -4.16 30.66
CA CYS A 290 1.85 -4.76 31.83
C CYS A 290 3.24 -5.27 31.46
N THR A 291 4.11 -5.36 32.45
CA THR A 291 5.39 -6.04 32.35
C THR A 291 5.25 -7.39 33.02
N VAL A 292 5.62 -8.47 32.33
CA VAL A 292 5.51 -9.82 32.86
C VAL A 292 6.81 -10.59 32.65
N THR A 293 7.17 -11.38 33.65
CA THR A 293 8.17 -12.43 33.55
C THR A 293 7.49 -13.71 33.11
N LEU A 294 7.94 -14.32 32.02
CA LEU A 294 7.43 -15.61 31.57
C LEU A 294 7.94 -16.70 32.52
N ILE A 295 7.03 -17.39 33.20
CA ILE A 295 7.37 -18.46 34.16
C ILE A 295 7.31 -19.83 33.48
N SER A 296 6.26 -20.10 32.71
CA SER A 296 6.06 -21.39 32.07
C SER A 296 5.15 -21.28 30.86
N THR A 297 5.14 -22.32 30.03
CA THR A 297 4.12 -22.49 28.99
C THR A 297 2.86 -23.12 29.62
N ALA A 298 1.68 -22.81 29.09
CA ALA A 298 0.45 -23.38 29.60
C ALA A 298 0.34 -24.85 29.21
N GLU A 299 0.05 -25.71 30.19
CA GLU A 299 -0.09 -27.15 29.95
C GLU A 299 -1.31 -27.47 29.07
N LYS A 300 -1.20 -28.50 28.23
CA LYS A 300 -2.29 -29.08 27.41
C LYS A 300 -2.83 -28.19 26.29
N GLU A 301 -2.21 -27.05 26.01
CA GLU A 301 -2.53 -26.20 24.86
C GLU A 301 -1.63 -26.50 23.66
N GLN A 302 -2.18 -26.42 22.44
CA GLN A 302 -1.39 -26.55 21.22
C GLN A 302 -0.63 -25.26 20.94
N TRP A 303 0.68 -25.35 20.64
CA TRP A 303 1.54 -24.18 20.42
C TRP A 303 1.34 -23.49 19.06
N CYS A 304 0.64 -24.17 18.14
CA CYS A 304 0.30 -23.64 16.83
C CYS A 304 -1.06 -24.13 16.36
N TYR A 305 -1.63 -23.42 15.39
CA TYR A 305 -2.89 -23.79 14.75
C TYR A 305 -2.82 -23.59 13.24
N ARG A 306 -3.71 -24.26 12.52
CA ARG A 306 -3.92 -24.05 11.08
C ARG A 306 -4.71 -22.76 10.89
N ALA A 307 -4.07 -21.75 10.31
CA ALA A 307 -4.65 -20.44 10.07
C ALA A 307 -4.97 -20.25 8.59
N CYS A 308 -6.17 -19.76 8.29
CA CYS A 308 -6.60 -19.43 6.93
C CYS A 308 -5.63 -18.41 6.30
N ARG A 309 -5.18 -18.64 5.06
CA ARG A 309 -4.26 -17.74 4.34
C ARG A 309 -4.81 -16.34 4.11
N VAL A 310 -6.13 -16.19 4.09
CA VAL A 310 -6.81 -14.92 3.78
C VAL A 310 -7.16 -14.15 5.04
N CYS A 311 -7.71 -14.80 6.07
CA CYS A 311 -8.27 -14.12 7.24
C CYS A 311 -7.66 -14.53 8.59
N ASN A 312 -6.72 -15.48 8.60
CA ASN A 312 -6.05 -16.01 9.81
C ASN A 312 -6.95 -16.73 10.83
N SER A 313 -8.25 -16.86 10.56
CA SER A 313 -9.16 -17.68 11.36
C SER A 313 -8.76 -19.17 11.32
N ARG A 314 -9.22 -19.93 12.30
CA ARG A 314 -8.92 -21.37 12.41
C ARG A 314 -9.46 -22.12 11.20
N MET A 315 -8.65 -23.04 10.70
CA MET A 315 -9.01 -23.97 9.63
C MET A 315 -9.23 -25.36 10.22
N VAL A 316 -10.37 -25.96 9.90
CA VAL A 316 -10.74 -27.31 10.35
C VAL A 316 -10.86 -28.25 9.15
N PRO A 317 -10.51 -29.54 9.30
CA PRO A 317 -10.70 -30.52 8.25
C PRO A 317 -12.18 -30.70 7.92
N CYS A 318 -12.51 -30.85 6.65
CA CYS A 318 -13.83 -31.25 6.16
C CYS A 318 -13.67 -32.30 5.04
N ASP A 319 -14.78 -32.88 4.57
CA ASP A 319 -14.75 -33.95 3.56
C ASP A 319 -14.03 -33.53 2.25
N ASP A 320 -14.10 -32.24 1.90
CA ASP A 320 -13.47 -31.65 0.70
C ASP A 320 -12.25 -30.77 1.05
N GLY A 321 -11.45 -31.25 2.02
CA GLY A 321 -10.18 -30.67 2.43
C GLY A 321 -10.26 -29.91 3.75
N TYR A 322 -10.31 -28.58 3.66
CA TYR A 322 -10.34 -27.70 4.83
C TYR A 322 -11.36 -26.57 4.65
N GLU A 323 -12.05 -26.24 5.74
CA GLU A 323 -12.92 -25.07 5.82
C GLU A 323 -12.43 -24.09 6.89
N CYS A 324 -12.75 -22.83 6.65
CA CYS A 324 -12.46 -21.74 7.57
C CYS A 324 -13.62 -21.56 8.55
N THR A 325 -13.34 -21.59 9.85
CA THR A 325 -14.38 -21.45 10.90
C THR A 325 -14.82 -20.01 11.14
N LYS A 326 -14.59 -19.10 10.19
CA LYS A 326 -14.98 -17.70 10.34
C LYS A 326 -16.51 -17.61 10.24
N ILE A 327 -17.15 -17.10 11.29
CA ILE A 327 -18.62 -17.03 11.42
C ILE A 327 -19.26 -16.24 10.27
N ASP A 328 -18.61 -15.17 9.81
CA ASP A 328 -19.11 -14.31 8.72
C ASP A 328 -18.86 -14.90 7.30
N GLY A 329 -18.34 -16.13 7.22
CA GLY A 329 -18.08 -16.84 5.97
C GLY A 329 -16.70 -16.57 5.37
N CYS A 330 -16.02 -17.64 4.93
CA CYS A 330 -14.76 -17.55 4.21
C CYS A 330 -14.58 -18.78 3.30
N SER A 331 -14.51 -18.56 1.98
CA SER A 331 -14.38 -19.63 0.99
C SER A 331 -12.96 -20.16 0.80
N CYS A 332 -12.00 -19.70 1.61
CA CYS A 332 -10.61 -20.13 1.51
C CYS A 332 -10.45 -21.57 2.05
N LYS A 333 -9.83 -22.44 1.23
CA LYS A 333 -9.49 -23.82 1.61
C LYS A 333 -8.01 -24.04 1.93
N GLN A 334 -7.20 -22.98 1.89
CA GLN A 334 -5.76 -23.06 2.13
C GLN A 334 -5.39 -22.49 3.50
N TYR A 335 -4.38 -23.08 4.12
CA TYR A 335 -3.90 -22.66 5.44
C TYR A 335 -2.37 -22.59 5.48
N ASP A 336 -1.88 -21.83 6.46
CA ASP A 336 -0.50 -21.86 6.95
C ASP A 336 -0.52 -22.14 8.46
N TRP A 337 0.53 -22.74 9.00
CA TRP A 337 0.70 -22.90 10.44
C TRP A 337 1.15 -21.59 11.08
N LYS A 338 0.47 -21.20 12.15
CA LYS A 338 0.76 -19.99 12.90
C LYS A 338 0.85 -20.27 14.39
N TYR A 339 1.73 -19.54 15.09
CA TYR A 339 1.84 -19.61 16.54
C TYR A 339 0.50 -19.26 17.20
N LYS A 340 0.19 -20.01 18.26
CA LYS A 340 -0.82 -19.74 19.27
C LYS A 340 -0.26 -20.27 20.58
N VAL A 341 0.71 -19.56 21.13
CA VAL A 341 1.43 -20.04 22.33
C VAL A 341 0.76 -19.44 23.55
N CYS A 342 0.25 -20.30 24.42
CA CYS A 342 -0.23 -19.94 25.75
C CYS A 342 0.92 -20.03 26.75
N PHE A 343 1.08 -19.02 27.60
CA PHE A 343 2.11 -18.99 28.64
C PHE A 343 1.58 -18.37 29.93
N ILE A 344 2.19 -18.73 31.05
CA ILE A 344 1.95 -18.11 32.34
C ILE A 344 2.99 -17.00 32.53
N GLY A 345 2.49 -15.78 32.61
CA GLY A 345 3.28 -14.59 32.97
C GLY A 345 3.00 -14.20 34.41
N ALA A 346 4.04 -13.69 35.09
CA ALA A 346 3.94 -13.20 36.45
C ALA A 346 4.58 -11.81 36.59
N ASP A 347 4.05 -11.05 37.54
CA ASP A 347 4.70 -9.90 38.14
C ASP A 347 4.75 -10.09 39.67
N ASP A 348 5.13 -9.06 40.41
CA ASP A 348 5.19 -9.12 41.88
C ASP A 348 3.81 -9.23 42.56
N THR A 349 2.71 -9.16 41.79
CA THR A 349 1.34 -9.07 42.31
C THR A 349 0.49 -10.31 42.04
N TYR A 350 0.64 -10.94 40.87
CA TYR A 350 -0.19 -12.07 40.46
C TYR A 350 0.43 -12.87 39.31
N ASN A 351 -0.19 -14.01 38.97
CA ASN A 351 0.14 -14.81 37.79
C ASN A 351 -1.08 -14.90 36.87
N LEU A 352 -0.92 -14.61 35.59
CA LEU A 352 -1.98 -14.71 34.59
C LEU A 352 -1.54 -15.53 33.38
N GLN A 353 -2.51 -16.15 32.71
CA GLN A 353 -2.28 -16.82 31.43
C GLN A 353 -2.43 -15.82 30.29
N PHE A 354 -1.41 -15.75 29.44
CA PHE A 354 -1.34 -14.92 28.24
C PHE A 354 -1.26 -15.79 27.00
N MET A 355 -1.44 -15.15 25.84
CA MET A 355 -1.28 -15.79 24.55
C MET A 355 -0.64 -14.83 23.55
N PHE A 356 0.31 -15.34 22.76
CA PHE A 356 0.83 -14.62 21.61
C PHE A 356 0.68 -15.41 20.30
N PHE A 357 0.68 -14.67 19.19
CA PHE A 357 0.49 -15.18 17.84
C PHE A 357 1.71 -14.94 16.95
N GLU A 358 1.62 -15.38 15.69
CA GLU A 358 2.73 -15.48 14.73
C GLU A 358 3.71 -14.29 14.74
N LYS A 359 3.21 -13.05 14.63
CA LYS A 359 4.08 -11.86 14.54
C LYS A 359 5.01 -11.75 15.76
N LYS A 360 4.47 -11.87 16.97
CA LYS A 360 5.25 -11.79 18.21
C LYS A 360 6.06 -13.06 18.46
N GLY A 361 5.53 -14.22 18.06
CA GLY A 361 6.26 -15.49 18.14
C GLY A 361 7.53 -15.48 17.29
N VAL A 362 7.47 -14.98 16.05
CA VAL A 362 8.66 -14.85 15.19
C VAL A 362 9.68 -13.86 15.78
N GLU A 363 9.21 -12.76 16.36
CA GLU A 363 10.07 -11.76 17.01
C GLU A 363 10.83 -12.34 18.22
N LEU A 364 10.15 -13.13 19.06
CA LEU A 364 10.74 -13.71 20.27
C LEU A 364 11.57 -14.97 19.99
N ILE A 365 11.10 -15.84 19.09
CA ILE A 365 11.69 -17.18 18.84
C ILE A 365 12.67 -17.16 17.66
N GLY A 366 12.58 -16.17 16.77
CA GLY A 366 13.44 -16.04 15.59
C GLY A 366 13.11 -17.02 14.45
N LYS A 367 12.09 -17.87 14.60
CA LYS A 367 11.63 -18.84 13.58
C LYS A 367 10.12 -18.77 13.43
N SER A 368 9.59 -19.07 12.24
CA SER A 368 8.14 -19.16 12.01
C SER A 368 7.54 -20.47 12.52
N ALA A 369 6.25 -20.45 12.86
CA ALA A 369 5.54 -21.66 13.28
C ALA A 369 5.54 -22.73 12.18
N GLU A 370 5.39 -22.31 10.92
CA GLU A 370 5.51 -23.19 9.75
C GLU A 370 6.85 -23.93 9.69
N THR A 371 7.93 -23.28 10.14
CA THR A 371 9.26 -23.90 10.18
C THR A 371 9.35 -24.93 11.29
N LEU A 372 8.93 -24.59 12.51
CA LEU A 372 8.97 -25.51 13.66
C LEU A 372 8.01 -26.69 13.48
N ARG A 373 6.89 -26.48 12.78
CA ARG A 373 5.86 -27.52 12.59
C ARG A 373 6.37 -28.69 11.75
N LYS A 374 7.38 -28.49 10.91
CA LYS A 374 8.03 -29.57 10.16
C LYS A 374 8.80 -30.54 11.05
N GLN A 375 9.14 -30.13 12.27
CA GLN A 375 9.97 -30.88 13.20
C GLN A 375 9.18 -31.35 14.43
N TYR A 376 8.18 -30.59 14.87
CA TYR A 376 7.44 -30.84 16.10
C TYR A 376 5.92 -30.94 15.86
N ASP A 377 5.26 -31.81 16.62
CA ASP A 377 3.79 -31.93 16.64
C ASP A 377 3.16 -30.73 17.38
N PRO A 378 1.97 -30.22 16.99
CA PRO A 378 1.30 -29.11 17.68
C PRO A 378 1.06 -29.33 19.17
N SER A 379 1.00 -30.59 19.62
CA SER A 379 0.77 -30.96 21.02
C SER A 379 2.08 -31.11 21.82
N SER A 380 3.24 -31.03 21.15
CA SER A 380 4.57 -31.12 21.76
C SER A 380 5.28 -29.78 21.61
N ILE A 381 5.38 -29.04 22.71
CA ILE A 381 5.98 -27.69 22.71
C ILE A 381 7.47 -27.80 22.31
N PRO A 382 7.90 -27.10 21.25
CA PRO A 382 9.29 -27.10 20.81
C PRO A 382 10.22 -26.52 21.88
N PRO A 383 11.46 -27.04 22.01
CA PRO A 383 12.47 -26.48 22.90
C PRO A 383 12.70 -24.98 22.70
N GLU A 384 12.61 -24.50 21.45
CA GLU A 384 12.76 -23.08 21.12
C GLU A 384 11.65 -22.18 21.67
N ILE A 385 10.51 -22.75 22.09
CA ILE A 385 9.41 -22.01 22.73
C ILE A 385 9.51 -22.09 24.25
N SER A 386 10.16 -23.12 24.79
CA SER A 386 10.30 -23.35 26.23
C SER A 386 11.56 -22.74 26.86
N GLN A 387 12.46 -22.19 26.06
CA GLN A 387 13.64 -21.43 26.49
C GLN A 387 13.25 -19.96 26.69
#